data_AF-A0A7W0ZBS3-F1
#
_entry.id   AF-A0A7W0ZBS3-F1
#
_cell.length_a   1.000
_cell.length_b   1.000
_cell.length_c   1.000
_cell.angle_alpha   90.00
_cell.angle_beta   90.00
_cell.angle_gamma   90.00
#
_symmetry.space_group_name_H-M   'P 1'
#
loop_
_entity.id
_entity.type
_entity.pdbx_description
1 polymer ?
#
loop_
_entity_poly.entity_id
_entity_poly.type
_entity_poly.pdbx_seq_one_letter_code
_entity_poly.pdbx_strand_id
1 'polypeptide(L)'
;MGQTERLLGRTRREVVLQASPSRRNRSVWHTSRTCVSSTSSLNSTAPRVVGSRSRKATGKEGRVGVNVRSDELLELVEDGAEVERVATGFTFTEGPIWNASERCLFFSDMPADIRRRWSEEDGVAEVRNPSNKCNGMVYDADGNLLVCEHVTSSLVRESPDGGRETIASHFEGKELNSPNDVITSSDGTILFSDPWYGRMPVFGVERERELGFQGVYRIASGGGEPELVCDRDEFDMPNGLCFSPDESLLYINDTSRAHIKVFDA
;
A
#
# COMPACT_ATOMS: atom_id res chain seq x y z
N MET A 1 18.49 -29.38 1.83
CA MET A 1 18.21 -27.95 2.08
C MET A 1 18.97 -27.17 1.02
N GLY A 2 18.32 -26.90 -0.12
CA GLY A 2 18.89 -26.05 -1.15
C GLY A 2 18.85 -24.61 -0.66
N GLN A 3 19.93 -23.86 -0.86
CA GLN A 3 19.90 -22.41 -0.69
C GLN A 3 18.95 -21.87 -1.77
N THR A 4 17.81 -21.34 -1.36
CA THR A 4 16.98 -20.52 -2.25
C THR A 4 17.80 -19.28 -2.53
N GLU A 5 18.37 -19.15 -3.74
CA GLU A 5 18.96 -17.89 -4.16
C GLU A 5 17.87 -16.81 -4.08
N ARG A 6 18.16 -15.74 -3.35
CA ARG A 6 17.27 -14.59 -3.18
C ARG A 6 17.00 -14.00 -4.57
N LEU A 7 15.72 -13.88 -4.94
CA LEU A 7 15.34 -13.29 -6.23
C LEU A 7 15.41 -11.76 -6.19
N LEU A 8 15.06 -11.13 -5.07
CA LEU A 8 15.45 -9.75 -4.83
C LEU A 8 16.91 -9.72 -4.39
N GLY A 9 17.67 -8.78 -4.98
CA GLY A 9 19.02 -8.46 -4.51
C GLY A 9 19.05 -8.02 -3.04
N ARG A 10 20.24 -7.75 -2.51
CA ARG A 10 20.36 -7.10 -1.19
C ARG A 10 19.67 -5.74 -1.22
N THR A 11 18.96 -5.41 -0.15
CA THR A 11 18.35 -4.09 0.04
C THR A 11 19.37 -3.00 -0.23
N ARG A 12 19.12 -2.18 -1.26
CA ARG A 12 20.01 -1.08 -1.63
C ARG A 12 19.97 0.03 -0.59
N ARG A 13 18.76 0.30 -0.07
CA ARG A 13 18.51 1.39 0.86
C ARG A 13 17.25 1.12 1.67
N GLU A 14 17.27 1.54 2.93
CA GLU A 14 16.09 1.63 3.79
C GLU A 14 15.82 3.10 4.12
N VAL A 15 14.57 3.53 3.96
CA VAL A 15 14.13 4.88 4.32
C VAL A 15 13.14 4.75 5.47
N VAL A 16 13.54 5.17 6.68
CA VAL A 16 12.65 5.22 7.84
C VAL A 16 11.72 6.43 7.71
N LEU A 17 10.43 6.18 7.69
CA LEU A 17 9.40 7.21 7.69
C LEU A 17 9.22 7.73 9.12
N GLN A 18 9.91 8.82 9.45
CA GLN A 18 9.63 9.54 10.70
C GLN A 18 8.35 10.36 10.55
N ALA A 19 7.29 9.96 11.26
CA ALA A 19 6.15 10.84 11.49
C ALA A 19 6.64 12.11 12.20
N SER A 20 6.61 13.25 11.51
CA SER A 20 6.87 14.54 12.18
C SER A 20 5.76 14.76 13.21
N PRO A 21 6.07 15.07 14.48
CA PRO A 21 5.04 15.37 15.46
C PRO A 21 4.37 16.69 15.08
N SER A 22 3.25 16.63 14.36
CA SER A 22 2.44 17.81 14.11
C SER A 22 1.86 18.26 15.46
N ARG A 23 2.22 19.48 15.86
CA ARG A 23 1.57 20.14 16.99
C ARG A 23 0.11 20.41 16.58
N ARG A 24 -0.80 19.61 17.13
CA ARG A 24 -2.29 19.71 17.17
C ARG A 24 -3.00 18.56 16.44
N ASN A 25 -3.12 17.43 17.13
CA ASN A 25 -4.41 16.89 17.57
C ASN A 25 -4.13 15.67 18.46
N ARG A 26 -4.28 15.85 19.78
CA ARG A 26 -4.33 14.73 20.71
C ARG A 26 -5.76 14.21 20.72
N SER A 27 -5.98 13.07 20.08
CA SER A 27 -7.12 12.20 20.38
C SER A 27 -6.58 10.78 20.55
N VAL A 28 -6.25 10.49 21.82
CA VAL A 28 -6.37 9.22 22.53
C VAL A 28 -5.70 7.98 21.91
N TRP A 29 -4.48 7.72 22.38
CA TRP A 29 -4.06 6.37 22.78
C TRP A 29 -3.44 6.47 24.18
N HIS A 30 -4.03 5.83 25.18
CA HIS A 30 -3.38 5.41 26.44
C HIS A 30 -3.63 3.90 26.50
N THR A 31 -2.66 3.04 26.80
CA THR A 31 -1.99 2.97 28.10
C THR A 31 -0.55 2.44 28.03
N SER A 32 0.37 3.29 28.49
CA SER A 32 1.48 3.04 29.44
C SER A 32 2.33 1.75 29.37
N ARG A 33 3.66 1.93 29.22
CA ARG A 33 4.62 1.81 30.35
C ARG A 33 5.93 2.57 30.03
N THR A 34 6.48 3.13 31.10
CA THR A 34 7.62 4.05 31.24
C THR A 34 9.00 3.43 31.01
N CYS A 35 9.94 4.21 30.48
CA CYS A 35 11.28 4.33 31.07
C CYS A 35 11.89 5.72 30.78
N VAL A 36 12.60 6.26 31.78
CA VAL A 36 13.15 7.61 31.89
C VAL A 36 14.66 7.57 31.77
N SER A 37 15.23 8.63 31.19
CA SER A 37 16.52 9.31 31.48
C SER A 37 17.26 9.66 30.18
N SER A 38 18.02 10.73 30.02
CA SER A 38 18.16 12.03 30.67
C SER A 38 19.02 12.90 29.73
N THR A 39 18.90 14.21 29.88
CA THR A 39 19.47 15.33 29.12
C THR A 39 20.99 15.39 28.92
N SER A 40 21.43 16.01 27.82
CA SER A 40 22.38 17.14 27.87
C SER A 40 22.30 18.02 26.61
N SER A 41 22.52 19.31 26.81
CA SER A 41 22.37 20.43 25.86
C SER A 41 23.72 20.89 25.30
N LEU A 42 23.71 21.58 24.14
CA LEU A 42 24.22 22.95 23.93
C LEU A 42 24.39 23.28 22.43
N ASN A 43 23.89 24.48 22.05
CA ASN A 43 24.36 25.48 21.07
C ASN A 43 24.77 25.05 19.64
N SER A 44 24.63 25.83 18.57
CA SER A 44 24.07 27.15 18.23
C SER A 44 24.45 27.33 16.76
N THR A 45 23.50 27.65 15.87
CA THR A 45 23.71 28.55 14.71
C THR A 45 22.37 28.73 13.98
N ALA A 46 21.83 29.94 14.01
CA ALA A 46 20.63 30.32 13.27
C ALA A 46 20.98 30.64 11.80
N PRO A 47 20.20 30.19 10.79
CA PRO A 47 20.30 30.69 9.43
C PRO A 47 19.45 31.96 9.24
N ARG A 48 19.95 32.81 8.34
CA ARG A 48 19.43 34.13 7.95
C ARG A 48 17.98 34.08 7.43
N VAL A 49 17.18 35.03 7.89
CA VAL A 49 15.85 35.34 7.34
C VAL A 49 16.03 36.08 6.01
N VAL A 50 15.59 35.48 4.91
CA VAL A 50 15.31 36.18 3.66
C VAL A 50 13.80 36.42 3.61
N GLY A 51 13.42 37.68 3.37
CA GLY A 51 12.07 38.20 3.62
C GLY A 51 10.95 37.40 2.97
N SER A 52 10.04 36.92 3.81
CA SER A 52 8.77 36.34 3.36
C SER A 52 7.83 37.46 2.91
N ARG A 53 7.39 37.41 1.65
CA ARG A 53 6.14 38.07 1.27
C ARG A 53 5.00 37.27 1.87
N SER A 54 4.64 37.60 3.11
CA SER A 54 3.40 37.15 3.75
C SER A 54 2.20 37.68 2.98
N ARG A 55 1.59 36.84 2.13
CA ARG A 55 0.17 37.00 1.81
C ARG A 55 -0.59 36.30 2.93
N LYS A 56 -1.30 37.08 3.74
CA LYS A 56 -2.28 36.58 4.71
C LYS A 56 -3.31 35.74 3.95
N ALA A 57 -3.17 34.42 3.98
CA ALA A 57 -4.27 33.52 3.68
C ALA A 57 -5.30 33.69 4.80
N THR A 58 -6.43 34.31 4.49
CA THR A 58 -7.63 34.24 5.31
C THR A 58 -8.07 32.77 5.32
N GLY A 59 -7.78 32.06 6.41
CA GLY A 59 -8.13 30.66 6.55
C GLY A 59 -9.64 30.46 6.50
N LYS A 60 -10.12 29.80 5.44
CA LYS A 60 -11.39 29.08 5.49
C LYS A 60 -11.12 27.76 6.21
N GLU A 61 -11.88 27.47 7.26
CA GLU A 61 -11.89 26.15 7.89
C GLU A 61 -12.17 25.08 6.83
N GLY A 62 -11.37 24.00 6.81
CA GLY A 62 -11.67 22.78 6.03
C GLY A 62 -10.73 22.43 4.87
N ARG A 63 -9.69 23.21 4.55
CA ARG A 63 -8.73 22.82 3.51
C ARG A 63 -7.69 21.82 4.04
N VAL A 64 -7.60 20.65 3.39
CA VAL A 64 -6.48 19.72 3.56
C VAL A 64 -5.27 20.33 2.86
N GLY A 65 -4.22 20.62 3.63
CA GLY A 65 -2.96 21.14 3.09
C GLY A 65 -1.97 20.02 2.79
N VAL A 66 -1.23 20.14 1.69
CA VAL A 66 -0.09 19.26 1.38
C VAL A 66 1.17 19.82 2.04
N ASN A 67 1.89 18.99 2.79
CA ASN A 67 3.20 19.36 3.36
C ASN A 67 4.30 19.00 2.37
N VAL A 68 4.80 20.00 1.65
CA VAL A 68 5.85 19.86 0.64
C VAL A 68 7.21 19.67 1.34
N ARG A 69 7.88 18.54 1.06
CA ARG A 69 9.18 18.19 1.66
C ARG A 69 10.37 18.50 0.75
N SER A 70 10.15 18.65 -0.55
CA SER A 70 11.13 19.17 -1.49
C SER A 70 10.43 19.88 -2.66
N ASP A 71 11.12 20.83 -3.28
CA ASP A 71 10.54 21.70 -4.31
C ASP A 71 10.19 20.92 -5.59
N GLU A 72 10.84 19.78 -5.83
CA GLU A 72 10.55 18.88 -6.96
C GLU A 72 9.10 18.37 -6.96
N LEU A 73 8.43 18.28 -5.81
CA LEU A 73 7.00 17.95 -5.76
C LEU A 73 6.13 19.02 -6.45
N LEU A 74 6.56 20.28 -6.44
CA LEU A 74 5.85 21.38 -7.10
C LEU A 74 5.97 21.32 -8.63
N GLU A 75 6.88 20.50 -9.16
CA GLU A 75 6.96 20.21 -10.60
C GLU A 75 5.94 19.15 -11.02
N LEU A 76 5.41 18.38 -10.07
CA LEU A 76 4.45 17.28 -10.31
C LEU A 76 2.99 17.68 -10.07
N VAL A 77 2.76 18.79 -9.37
CA VAL A 77 1.43 19.24 -8.95
C VAL A 77 1.17 20.63 -9.52
N GLU A 78 0.05 20.79 -10.22
CA GLU A 78 -0.34 22.07 -10.81
C GLU A 78 -0.47 23.18 -9.74
N ASP A 79 -0.05 24.41 -10.09
CA ASP A 79 -0.21 25.55 -9.21
C ASP A 79 -1.70 25.79 -8.90
N GLY A 80 -2.02 25.92 -7.62
CA GLY A 80 -3.41 26.06 -7.17
C GLY A 80 -4.23 24.77 -7.14
N ALA A 81 -3.63 23.59 -7.39
CA ALA A 81 -4.34 22.32 -7.19
C ALA A 81 -4.88 22.19 -5.76
N GLU A 82 -6.12 21.76 -5.61
CA GLU A 82 -6.78 21.55 -4.33
C GLU A 82 -7.05 20.07 -4.10
N VAL A 83 -6.81 19.60 -2.87
CA VAL A 83 -7.23 18.26 -2.46
C VAL A 83 -8.74 18.28 -2.23
N GLU A 84 -9.48 17.59 -3.08
CA GLU A 84 -10.92 17.44 -2.98
C GLU A 84 -11.31 16.09 -2.35
N ARG A 85 -12.32 16.11 -1.47
CA ARG A 85 -12.93 14.89 -0.93
C ARG A 85 -14.16 14.54 -1.76
N VAL A 86 -13.99 13.64 -2.72
CA VAL A 86 -15.02 13.25 -3.69
C VAL A 86 -16.11 12.32 -3.13
N ALA A 87 -15.86 11.64 -2.00
CA ALA A 87 -16.81 10.73 -1.38
C ALA A 87 -16.59 10.54 0.13
N THR A 88 -17.62 10.05 0.85
CA THR A 88 -17.60 9.71 2.28
C THR A 88 -18.52 8.53 2.57
N GLY A 89 -18.49 8.00 3.80
CA GLY A 89 -19.44 6.96 4.26
C GLY A 89 -18.89 5.53 4.23
N PHE A 90 -17.58 5.39 3.99
CA PHE A 90 -16.89 4.10 3.98
C PHE A 90 -16.33 3.76 5.36
N THR A 91 -16.07 2.47 5.59
CA THR A 91 -15.43 2.01 6.83
C THR A 91 -13.92 2.19 6.76
N PHE A 92 -13.28 1.67 5.70
CA PHE A 92 -11.85 1.84 5.45
C PHE A 92 -11.55 1.59 3.98
N THR A 93 -11.12 2.64 3.27
CA THR A 93 -10.86 2.58 1.83
C THR A 93 -9.44 2.12 1.52
N GLU A 94 -9.29 1.19 0.59
CA GLU A 94 -8.01 0.58 0.20
C GLU A 94 -7.92 0.29 -1.31
N GLY A 95 -6.71 -0.04 -1.77
CA GLY A 95 -6.43 -0.57 -3.11
C GLY A 95 -7.03 0.23 -4.28
N PRO A 96 -6.86 1.56 -4.35
CA PRO A 96 -7.40 2.34 -5.45
C PRO A 96 -6.72 1.99 -6.79
N ILE A 97 -7.50 1.77 -7.84
CA ILE A 97 -6.99 1.56 -9.21
C ILE A 97 -7.86 2.32 -10.22
N TRP A 98 -7.21 3.04 -11.14
CA TRP A 98 -7.90 3.77 -12.20
C TRP A 98 -8.18 2.87 -13.40
N ASN A 99 -9.44 2.84 -13.83
CA ASN A 99 -9.83 2.25 -15.11
C ASN A 99 -10.01 3.38 -16.14
N ALA A 100 -9.08 3.45 -17.10
CA ALA A 100 -9.04 4.51 -18.09
C ALA A 100 -10.15 4.43 -19.15
N SER A 101 -10.58 3.22 -19.53
CA SER A 101 -11.61 3.05 -20.56
C SER A 101 -12.99 3.44 -20.03
N GLU A 102 -13.29 3.11 -18.77
CA GLU A 102 -14.54 3.47 -18.10
C GLU A 102 -14.49 4.82 -17.38
N ARG A 103 -13.30 5.45 -17.31
CA ARG A 103 -13.07 6.71 -16.60
C ARG A 103 -13.57 6.68 -15.15
N CYS A 104 -13.25 5.59 -14.44
CA CYS A 104 -13.65 5.42 -13.05
C CYS A 104 -12.52 4.89 -12.17
N LEU A 105 -12.58 5.23 -10.89
CA LEU A 105 -11.70 4.72 -9.85
C LEU A 105 -12.37 3.53 -9.17
N PHE A 106 -11.79 2.34 -9.26
CA PHE A 106 -12.15 1.23 -8.39
C PHE A 106 -11.40 1.33 -7.07
N PHE A 107 -12.05 0.96 -5.97
CA PHE A 107 -11.42 0.90 -4.65
C PHE A 107 -12.21 -0.06 -3.76
N SER A 108 -11.58 -0.52 -2.68
CA SER A 108 -12.23 -1.40 -1.70
C SER A 108 -12.71 -0.61 -0.48
N ASP A 109 -13.94 -0.87 0.00
CA ASP A 109 -14.34 -0.61 1.39
C ASP A 109 -14.19 -1.92 2.18
N MET A 110 -12.94 -2.27 2.46
CA MET A 110 -12.53 -3.64 2.80
C MET A 110 -13.23 -4.18 4.06
N PRO A 111 -13.36 -3.43 5.19
CA PRO A 111 -14.06 -3.94 6.35
C PRO A 111 -15.54 -4.20 6.11
N ALA A 112 -16.18 -3.40 5.24
CA ALA A 112 -17.57 -3.58 4.82
C ALA A 112 -17.75 -4.73 3.82
N ASP A 113 -16.65 -5.27 3.29
CA ASP A 113 -16.62 -6.34 2.29
C ASP A 113 -17.28 -5.95 0.96
N ILE A 114 -17.06 -4.71 0.53
CA ILE A 114 -17.64 -4.15 -0.69
C ILE A 114 -16.55 -3.54 -1.56
N ARG A 115 -16.47 -3.99 -2.82
CA ARG A 115 -15.71 -3.27 -3.86
C ARG A 115 -16.60 -2.19 -4.44
N ARG A 116 -16.07 -0.97 -4.54
CA ARG A 116 -16.75 0.23 -5.02
C ARG A 116 -16.09 0.72 -6.31
N ARG A 117 -16.83 1.52 -7.07
CA ARG A 117 -16.27 2.40 -8.11
C ARG A 117 -16.75 3.83 -7.88
N TRP A 118 -15.95 4.80 -8.32
CA TRP A 118 -16.32 6.20 -8.38
C TRP A 118 -16.05 6.76 -9.78
N SER A 119 -17.03 7.44 -10.36
CA SER A 119 -16.84 8.28 -11.56
C SER A 119 -17.31 9.69 -11.28
N GLU A 120 -16.82 10.65 -12.06
CA GLU A 120 -17.29 12.05 -11.96
C GLU A 120 -18.77 12.18 -12.34
N GLU A 121 -19.24 11.36 -13.29
CA GLU A 121 -20.62 11.39 -13.79
C GLU A 121 -21.62 10.75 -12.81
N ASP A 122 -21.30 9.57 -12.27
CA ASP A 122 -22.25 8.74 -11.50
C ASP A 122 -22.01 8.81 -9.99
N GLY A 123 -20.87 9.35 -9.56
CA GLY A 123 -20.42 9.24 -8.18
C GLY A 123 -20.08 7.80 -7.80
N VAL A 124 -20.39 7.42 -6.56
CA VAL A 124 -20.00 6.11 -6.00
C VAL A 124 -21.06 5.04 -6.30
N ALA A 125 -20.63 3.88 -6.79
CA ALA A 125 -21.46 2.69 -6.96
C ALA A 125 -20.82 1.44 -6.35
N GLU A 126 -21.64 0.45 -6.00
CA GLU A 126 -21.18 -0.90 -5.63
C GLU A 126 -20.87 -1.71 -6.89
N VAL A 127 -19.73 -2.42 -6.84
CA VAL A 127 -19.27 -3.29 -7.92
C VAL A 127 -19.39 -4.75 -7.49
N ARG A 128 -19.04 -5.06 -6.24
CA ARG A 128 -19.03 -6.43 -5.73
C ARG A 128 -19.32 -6.48 -4.24
N ASN A 129 -20.27 -7.32 -3.83
CA ASN A 129 -20.70 -7.53 -2.45
C ASN A 129 -21.30 -8.95 -2.29
N PRO A 130 -20.64 -9.90 -1.58
CA PRO A 130 -19.36 -9.75 -0.90
C PRO A 130 -18.18 -9.69 -1.88
N SER A 131 -17.15 -8.96 -1.50
CA SER A 131 -15.89 -8.78 -2.24
C SER A 131 -14.75 -9.71 -1.79
N ASN A 132 -14.99 -10.58 -0.80
CA ASN A 132 -13.99 -11.35 -0.06
C ASN A 132 -12.95 -10.49 0.67
N LYS A 133 -13.39 -9.32 1.13
CA LYS A 133 -12.56 -8.26 1.69
C LYS A 133 -11.37 -7.99 0.78
N CYS A 134 -11.68 -7.70 -0.49
CA CYS A 134 -10.64 -7.40 -1.46
C CYS A 134 -9.80 -6.21 -0.98
N ASN A 135 -8.53 -6.17 -1.34
CA ASN A 135 -7.62 -5.13 -0.91
C ASN A 135 -6.95 -4.49 -2.14
N GLY A 136 -5.63 -4.62 -2.29
CA GLY A 136 -4.92 -4.14 -3.47
C GLY A 136 -5.40 -4.77 -4.77
N MET A 137 -5.36 -3.96 -5.82
CA MET A 137 -5.87 -4.30 -7.15
C MET A 137 -4.98 -3.68 -8.22
N VAL A 138 -4.76 -4.41 -9.31
CA VAL A 138 -4.03 -3.92 -10.49
C VAL A 138 -4.57 -4.57 -11.75
N TYR A 139 -4.53 -3.86 -12.88
CA TYR A 139 -4.82 -4.47 -14.18
C TYR A 139 -3.56 -5.14 -14.75
N ASP A 140 -3.72 -6.33 -15.32
CA ASP A 140 -2.68 -6.92 -16.18
C ASP A 140 -2.76 -6.36 -17.61
N ALA A 141 -1.78 -6.72 -18.45
CA ALA A 141 -1.66 -6.22 -19.82
C ALA A 141 -2.84 -6.61 -20.73
N ASP A 142 -3.57 -7.67 -20.38
CA ASP A 142 -4.75 -8.14 -21.10
C ASP A 142 -6.05 -7.48 -20.58
N GLY A 143 -5.94 -6.59 -19.58
CA GLY A 143 -7.06 -5.90 -18.98
C GLY A 143 -7.84 -6.72 -17.96
N ASN A 144 -7.29 -7.86 -17.51
CA ASN A 144 -7.86 -8.57 -16.36
C ASN A 144 -7.50 -7.83 -15.07
N LEU A 145 -8.41 -7.87 -14.10
CA LEU A 145 -8.18 -7.28 -12.79
C LEU A 145 -7.59 -8.35 -11.85
N LEU A 146 -6.38 -8.12 -11.37
CA LEU A 146 -5.78 -8.88 -10.28
C LEU A 146 -6.24 -8.29 -8.95
N VAL A 147 -6.63 -9.15 -8.02
CA VAL A 147 -7.27 -8.77 -6.76
C VAL A 147 -6.69 -9.58 -5.61
N CYS A 148 -6.12 -8.89 -4.64
CA CYS A 148 -5.75 -9.45 -3.35
C CYS A 148 -7.00 -9.66 -2.48
N GLU A 149 -7.19 -10.85 -1.91
CA GLU A 149 -8.35 -11.18 -1.07
C GLU A 149 -7.97 -11.70 0.30
N HIS A 150 -8.42 -11.00 1.34
CA HIS A 150 -8.15 -11.38 2.72
C HIS A 150 -8.97 -12.59 3.20
N VAL A 151 -10.23 -12.72 2.78
CA VAL A 151 -11.11 -13.81 3.26
C VAL A 151 -10.61 -15.16 2.78
N THR A 152 -10.26 -15.24 1.50
CA THR A 152 -9.87 -16.46 0.77
C THR A 152 -8.37 -16.74 0.78
N SER A 153 -7.55 -15.82 1.30
CA SER A 153 -6.07 -15.90 1.27
C SER A 153 -5.54 -16.16 -0.12
N SER A 154 -6.05 -15.41 -1.09
CA SER A 154 -5.72 -15.66 -2.48
C SER A 154 -5.49 -14.37 -3.23
N LEU A 155 -4.62 -14.48 -4.24
CA LEU A 155 -4.59 -13.57 -5.37
C LEU A 155 -5.47 -14.16 -6.46
N VAL A 156 -6.40 -13.35 -6.96
CA VAL A 156 -7.41 -13.75 -7.95
C VAL A 156 -7.29 -12.89 -9.19
N ARG A 157 -7.46 -13.50 -10.37
CA ARG A 157 -7.66 -12.80 -11.65
C ARG A 157 -9.14 -12.79 -11.99
N GLU A 158 -9.68 -11.62 -12.31
CA GLU A 158 -11.04 -11.41 -12.81
C GLU A 158 -10.97 -10.90 -14.25
N SER A 159 -11.54 -11.65 -15.19
CA SER A 159 -11.56 -11.26 -16.60
C SER A 159 -12.74 -10.33 -16.90
N PRO A 160 -12.66 -9.47 -17.95
CA PRO A 160 -13.73 -8.53 -18.30
C PRO A 160 -15.09 -9.18 -18.61
N ASP A 161 -15.11 -10.45 -19.00
CA ASP A 161 -16.33 -11.24 -19.24
C ASP A 161 -16.96 -11.82 -17.96
N GLY A 162 -16.38 -11.51 -16.79
CA GLY A 162 -16.84 -11.98 -15.48
C GLY A 162 -16.24 -13.31 -15.03
N GLY A 163 -15.32 -13.89 -15.81
CA GLY A 163 -14.52 -15.04 -15.40
C GLY A 163 -13.65 -14.73 -14.18
N ARG A 164 -13.35 -15.76 -13.40
CA ARG A 164 -12.61 -15.61 -12.14
C ARG A 164 -11.74 -16.83 -11.85
N GLU A 165 -10.47 -16.60 -11.63
CA GLU A 165 -9.45 -17.63 -11.45
C GLU A 165 -8.59 -17.31 -10.23
N THR A 166 -8.37 -18.29 -9.35
CA THR A 166 -7.36 -18.16 -8.28
C THR A 166 -5.99 -18.41 -8.88
N ILE A 167 -5.11 -17.41 -8.88
CA ILE A 167 -3.76 -17.52 -9.45
C ILE A 167 -2.69 -17.83 -8.40
N ALA A 168 -2.93 -17.50 -7.14
CA ALA A 168 -2.12 -17.98 -6.02
C ALA A 168 -2.98 -18.08 -4.75
N SER A 169 -2.80 -19.17 -4.01
CA SER A 169 -3.42 -19.37 -2.69
C SER A 169 -2.50 -20.07 -1.70
N HIS A 170 -1.44 -20.71 -2.17
CA HIS A 170 -0.50 -21.46 -1.36
C HIS A 170 0.94 -21.15 -1.76
N PHE A 171 1.85 -21.34 -0.81
CA PHE A 171 3.29 -21.38 -1.02
C PHE A 171 3.87 -22.58 -0.28
N GLU A 172 4.67 -23.41 -0.95
CA GLU A 172 5.22 -24.66 -0.38
C GLU A 172 4.13 -25.57 0.24
N GLY A 173 2.94 -25.61 -0.37
CA GLY A 173 1.81 -26.40 0.08
C GLY A 173 1.09 -25.86 1.32
N LYS A 174 1.39 -24.62 1.74
CA LYS A 174 0.74 -23.94 2.88
C LYS A 174 -0.06 -22.73 2.43
N GLU A 175 -1.21 -22.50 3.03
CA GLU A 175 -2.07 -21.33 2.72
C GLU A 175 -1.28 -20.02 2.90
N LEU A 176 -1.43 -19.09 1.96
CA LEU A 176 -0.94 -17.71 2.09
C LEU A 176 -1.55 -17.03 3.33
N ASN A 177 -0.87 -16.01 3.88
CA ASN A 177 -1.37 -15.31 5.06
C ASN A 177 -2.61 -14.48 4.73
N SER A 178 -2.49 -13.50 3.85
CA SER A 178 -3.57 -12.65 3.34
C SER A 178 -2.94 -11.64 2.38
N PRO A 179 -2.90 -11.96 1.06
CA PRO A 179 -2.37 -11.04 0.07
C PRO A 179 -2.95 -9.64 0.25
N ASN A 180 -2.09 -8.61 0.26
CA ASN A 180 -2.47 -7.27 0.69
C ASN A 180 -2.44 -6.26 -0.45
N ASP A 181 -1.33 -6.19 -1.18
CA ASP A 181 -1.21 -5.35 -2.36
C ASP A 181 -0.50 -6.08 -3.50
N VAL A 182 -0.74 -5.65 -4.74
CA VAL A 182 -0.27 -6.33 -5.96
C VAL A 182 0.08 -5.32 -7.05
N ILE A 183 1.17 -5.60 -7.77
CA ILE A 183 1.61 -4.85 -8.95
C ILE A 183 1.98 -5.80 -10.09
N THR A 184 1.99 -5.25 -11.30
CA THR A 184 2.52 -5.89 -12.50
C THR A 184 3.70 -5.08 -13.01
N SER A 185 4.69 -5.78 -13.58
CA SER A 185 5.76 -5.16 -14.37
C SER A 185 5.40 -5.16 -15.87
N SER A 186 6.17 -4.42 -16.65
CA SER A 186 6.01 -4.29 -18.09
C SER A 186 6.17 -5.60 -18.86
N ASP A 187 6.89 -6.58 -18.30
CA ASP A 187 7.04 -7.91 -18.91
C ASP A 187 5.91 -8.89 -18.55
N GLY A 188 4.96 -8.47 -17.72
CA GLY A 188 3.82 -9.27 -17.25
C GLY A 188 4.09 -10.02 -15.94
N THR A 189 5.27 -9.89 -15.33
CA THR A 189 5.54 -10.45 -14.01
C THR A 189 4.64 -9.79 -12.96
N ILE A 190 4.06 -10.61 -12.07
CA ILE A 190 3.20 -10.17 -10.97
C ILE A 190 4.00 -10.22 -9.68
N LEU A 191 3.93 -9.17 -8.87
CA LEU A 191 4.42 -9.19 -7.49
C LEU A 191 3.31 -8.83 -6.53
N PHE A 192 3.27 -9.50 -5.38
CA PHE A 192 2.30 -9.20 -4.32
C PHE A 192 2.88 -9.40 -2.93
N SER A 193 2.40 -8.62 -1.98
CA SER A 193 2.76 -8.71 -0.56
C SER A 193 1.79 -9.61 0.21
N ASP A 194 2.30 -10.35 1.18
CA ASP A 194 1.52 -11.29 2.01
C ASP A 194 1.75 -11.09 3.52
N PRO A 195 1.29 -9.96 4.09
CA PRO A 195 1.20 -9.78 5.53
C PRO A 195 0.04 -10.61 6.10
N TRP A 196 -0.12 -10.60 7.43
CA TRP A 196 -1.21 -11.34 8.10
C TRP A 196 -2.42 -10.48 8.52
N TYR A 197 -2.59 -9.28 7.94
CA TYR A 197 -3.73 -8.40 8.27
C TYR A 197 -5.09 -9.09 8.15
N GLY A 198 -5.29 -9.93 7.13
CA GLY A 198 -6.53 -10.68 6.93
C GLY A 198 -6.79 -11.79 7.97
N ARG A 199 -5.90 -11.97 8.96
CA ARG A 199 -6.10 -12.81 10.15
C ARG A 199 -6.51 -12.01 11.39
N MET A 200 -6.56 -10.68 11.29
CA MET A 200 -7.04 -9.81 12.36
C MET A 200 -8.57 -9.69 12.31
N PRO A 201 -9.23 -9.51 13.47
CA PRO A 201 -10.63 -9.12 13.50
C PRO A 201 -10.86 -7.88 12.62
N VAL A 202 -12.03 -7.76 11.99
CA VAL A 202 -12.42 -6.65 11.08
C VAL A 202 -11.77 -6.72 9.69
N PHE A 203 -10.48 -7.04 9.61
CA PHE A 203 -9.71 -6.99 8.35
C PHE A 203 -9.82 -8.26 7.50
N GLY A 204 -10.30 -9.36 8.06
CA GLY A 204 -10.41 -10.63 7.34
C GLY A 204 -11.19 -11.67 8.12
N VAL A 205 -10.69 -12.91 8.12
CA VAL A 205 -11.22 -14.03 8.91
C VAL A 205 -10.12 -14.52 9.83
N GLU A 206 -10.39 -14.48 11.14
CA GLU A 206 -9.49 -15.02 12.16
C GLU A 206 -9.33 -16.54 11.96
N ARG A 207 -8.11 -16.98 11.68
CA ARG A 207 -7.70 -18.37 11.57
C ARG A 207 -6.19 -18.51 11.76
N GLU A 208 -5.72 -19.73 11.99
CA GLU A 208 -4.29 -20.01 12.13
C GLU A 208 -3.51 -19.60 10.87
N ARG A 209 -2.26 -19.16 11.06
CA ARG A 209 -1.32 -18.89 9.96
C ARG A 209 -0.51 -20.15 9.70
N GLU A 210 -0.63 -20.71 8.50
CA GLU A 210 0.16 -21.89 8.13
C GLU A 210 1.62 -21.53 7.82
N LEU A 211 1.81 -20.37 7.18
CA LEU A 211 3.11 -19.75 6.99
C LEU A 211 3.62 -19.17 8.32
N GLY A 212 4.87 -19.49 8.65
CA GLY A 212 5.55 -18.98 9.85
C GLY A 212 6.23 -17.62 9.64
N PHE A 213 5.94 -16.93 8.54
CA PHE A 213 6.59 -15.69 8.11
C PHE A 213 5.68 -14.88 7.17
N GLN A 214 6.05 -13.64 6.88
CA GLN A 214 5.44 -12.75 5.90
C GLN A 214 6.43 -12.49 4.78
N GLY A 215 5.95 -12.32 3.54
CA GLY A 215 6.84 -12.20 2.40
C GLY A 215 6.28 -11.38 1.26
N VAL A 216 7.11 -11.20 0.25
CA VAL A 216 6.72 -10.73 -1.08
C VAL A 216 6.96 -11.86 -2.06
N TYR A 217 5.97 -12.09 -2.90
CA TYR A 217 5.97 -13.19 -3.86
C TYR A 217 5.98 -12.65 -5.28
N ARG A 218 6.54 -13.45 -6.18
CA ARG A 218 6.55 -13.21 -7.62
C ARG A 218 5.89 -14.37 -8.35
N ILE A 219 5.08 -14.06 -9.35
CA ILE A 219 4.61 -15.02 -10.36
C ILE A 219 5.17 -14.55 -11.70
N ALA A 220 5.88 -15.42 -12.39
CA ALA A 220 6.45 -15.10 -13.70
C ALA A 220 5.35 -14.76 -14.71
N SER A 221 5.67 -14.00 -15.76
CA SER A 221 4.70 -13.59 -16.78
C SER A 221 4.01 -14.76 -17.50
N GLY A 222 4.66 -15.92 -17.59
CA GLY A 222 4.07 -17.17 -18.09
C GLY A 222 3.16 -17.89 -17.10
N GLY A 223 2.93 -17.33 -15.91
CA GLY A 223 2.27 -17.98 -14.78
C GLY A 223 3.20 -18.88 -13.98
N GLY A 224 2.61 -19.80 -13.24
CA GLY A 224 3.32 -20.74 -12.36
C GLY A 224 3.02 -20.50 -10.88
N GLU A 225 3.66 -21.29 -10.04
CA GLU A 225 3.56 -21.16 -8.59
C GLU A 225 4.25 -19.88 -8.10
N PRO A 226 3.77 -19.26 -7.01
CA PRO A 226 4.41 -18.08 -6.44
C PRO A 226 5.81 -18.43 -5.90
N GLU A 227 6.78 -17.57 -6.22
CA GLU A 227 8.15 -17.65 -5.74
C GLU A 227 8.38 -16.60 -4.66
N LEU A 228 8.92 -17.00 -3.50
CA LEU A 228 9.31 -16.03 -2.46
C LEU A 228 10.55 -15.27 -2.92
N VAL A 229 10.47 -13.94 -2.96
CA VAL A 229 11.56 -13.11 -3.51
C VAL A 229 12.46 -12.46 -2.46
N CYS A 230 12.13 -12.58 -1.17
CA CYS A 230 12.90 -12.06 -0.05
C CYS A 230 13.28 -13.16 0.96
N ASP A 231 14.17 -12.87 1.91
CA ASP A 231 14.35 -13.80 3.04
C ASP A 231 13.08 -13.80 3.90
N ARG A 232 12.86 -14.93 4.61
CA ARG A 232 11.66 -15.13 5.45
C ARG A 232 11.58 -14.20 6.66
N ASP A 233 12.68 -13.53 7.03
CA ASP A 233 12.75 -12.55 8.12
C ASP A 233 12.94 -11.10 7.62
N GLU A 234 12.91 -10.89 6.30
CA GLU A 234 13.15 -9.58 5.68
C GLU A 234 12.11 -8.54 6.11
N PHE A 235 10.84 -8.94 6.23
CA PHE A 235 9.70 -8.08 6.54
C PHE A 235 8.93 -8.57 7.77
N ASP A 236 8.26 -7.65 8.47
CA ASP A 236 7.31 -8.00 9.54
C ASP A 236 5.86 -7.82 9.05
N MET A 237 5.53 -6.69 8.39
CA MET A 237 4.24 -6.45 7.74
C MET A 237 4.43 -5.81 6.35
N PRO A 238 4.85 -6.58 5.32
CA PRO A 238 4.96 -6.06 3.96
C PRO A 238 3.59 -5.64 3.45
N ASN A 239 3.47 -4.47 2.82
CA ASN A 239 2.18 -3.88 2.45
C ASN A 239 2.27 -3.34 1.01
N GLY A 240 2.12 -2.05 0.75
CA GLY A 240 2.29 -1.46 -0.57
C GLY A 240 3.67 -1.66 -1.21
N LEU A 241 3.64 -1.89 -2.52
CA LEU A 241 4.83 -2.04 -3.37
C LEU A 241 4.66 -1.29 -4.69
N CYS A 242 5.75 -0.80 -5.27
CA CYS A 242 5.74 -0.21 -6.60
C CYS A 242 7.12 -0.26 -7.26
N PHE A 243 7.17 -0.26 -8.58
CA PHE A 243 8.40 -0.08 -9.34
C PHE A 243 8.75 1.41 -9.51
N SER A 244 10.03 1.72 -9.74
CA SER A 244 10.40 2.97 -10.39
C SER A 244 9.83 3.02 -11.82
N PRO A 245 9.69 4.21 -12.44
CA PRO A 245 9.15 4.33 -13.80
C PRO A 245 9.91 3.53 -14.87
N ASP A 246 11.20 3.28 -14.65
CA ASP A 246 12.06 2.48 -15.53
C ASP A 246 12.22 1.02 -15.08
N GLU A 247 11.45 0.62 -14.06
CA GLU A 247 11.46 -0.71 -13.44
C GLU A 247 12.83 -1.20 -12.96
N SER A 248 13.79 -0.29 -12.76
CA SER A 248 15.12 -0.64 -12.24
C SER A 248 15.14 -0.80 -10.71
N LEU A 249 14.16 -0.24 -10.02
CA LEU A 249 14.03 -0.29 -8.56
C LEU A 249 12.65 -0.80 -8.17
N LEU A 250 12.61 -1.60 -7.10
CA LEU A 250 11.39 -2.02 -6.43
C LEU A 250 11.33 -1.42 -5.02
N TYR A 251 10.25 -0.72 -4.72
CA TYR A 251 9.95 -0.17 -3.40
C TYR A 251 8.93 -1.06 -2.71
N ILE A 252 9.20 -1.45 -1.46
CA ILE A 252 8.28 -2.22 -0.62
C ILE A 252 8.23 -1.58 0.76
N ASN A 253 7.05 -1.25 1.26
CA ASN A 253 6.90 -0.76 2.63
C ASN A 253 6.82 -1.91 3.65
N ASP A 254 7.17 -1.62 4.90
CA ASP A 254 6.99 -2.52 6.05
C ASP A 254 6.28 -1.72 7.14
N THR A 255 4.97 -1.95 7.28
CA THR A 255 4.12 -1.05 8.05
C THR A 255 4.50 -1.00 9.53
N SER A 256 4.80 -2.13 10.14
CA SER A 256 5.10 -2.20 11.57
C SER A 256 6.46 -1.56 11.91
N ARG A 257 7.42 -1.62 10.98
CA ARG A 257 8.75 -1.01 11.12
C ARG A 257 8.80 0.44 10.64
N ALA A 258 7.74 0.92 9.97
CA ALA A 258 7.64 2.28 9.44
C ALA A 258 8.80 2.65 8.50
N HIS A 259 9.18 1.74 7.60
CA HIS A 259 10.17 2.04 6.55
C HIS A 259 9.67 1.64 5.16
N ILE A 260 10.32 2.22 4.15
CA ILE A 260 10.25 1.77 2.76
C ILE A 260 11.64 1.24 2.39
N LYS A 261 11.69 -0.02 1.97
CA LYS A 261 12.89 -0.68 1.47
C LYS A 261 12.96 -0.56 -0.04
N VAL A 262 14.17 -0.41 -0.56
CA VAL A 262 14.45 -0.30 -2.00
C VAL A 262 15.34 -1.45 -2.43
N PHE A 263 14.94 -2.16 -3.46
CA PHE A 263 15.64 -3.30 -4.06
C PHE A 263 15.96 -3.00 -5.51
N ASP A 264 16.94 -3.72 -6.05
CA ASP A 264 17.03 -3.91 -7.50
C ASP A 264 15.91 -4.86 -7.93
N ALA A 265 15.23 -4.48 -9.00
CA ALA A 265 14.16 -5.27 -9.62
C ALA A 265 14.72 -6.28 -10.63
#